data_AF-A0A7L3EP19-F1
#
_entry.id   AF-A0A7L3EP19-F1
#
_cell.length_a   1.000
_cell.length_b   1.000
_cell.length_c   1.000
_cell.angle_alpha   90.00
_cell.angle_beta   90.00
_cell.angle_gamma   90.00
#
_symmetry.space_group_name_H-M   'P 1'
#
loop_
_entity.id
_entity.type
_entity.pdbx_description
1 polymer ?
#
loop_
_entity_poly.entity_id
_entity_poly.type
_entity_poly.pdbx_seq_one_letter_code
_entity_poly.pdbx_strand_id
1 'polypeptide(L)'
;RRSVIKGVRFTCPLARRCPVTKAKRRQCQACRLQKCLDVGMRRDMIMSEEVLQRRRELRGQRGQPGGQQGLTAEQQELIALLIAAHQRTFDSSFSQFTRYWPAVRLLVPSPPAVASGLSLSLSPCQEVPPDALSLLPQFADLSTFMIQQVIEFAKEIPVFRCAGRGHAAGQRPAPARDVSPCRRVP
;
A
#
# COMPACT_ATOMS: atom_id res chain seq x y z
N ARG A 1 28.08 -23.06 -12.37
CA ARG A 1 28.44 -22.37 -11.09
C ARG A 1 29.26 -23.26 -10.15
N ARG A 2 28.69 -24.17 -9.35
CA ARG A 2 29.46 -25.01 -8.38
C ARG A 2 30.68 -25.71 -9.00
N SER A 3 30.48 -26.37 -10.13
CA SER A 3 31.57 -27.07 -10.84
C SER A 3 32.65 -26.13 -11.40
N VAL A 4 32.29 -24.88 -11.70
CA VAL A 4 33.24 -23.87 -12.21
C VAL A 4 34.08 -23.34 -11.04
N ILE A 5 33.46 -23.07 -9.89
CA ILE A 5 34.15 -22.65 -8.65
C ILE A 5 35.13 -23.73 -8.21
N LYS A 6 34.71 -25.01 -8.22
CA LYS A 6 35.57 -26.15 -7.85
C LYS A 6 36.57 -26.58 -8.93
N GLY A 7 36.62 -25.90 -10.07
CA GLY A 7 37.54 -26.25 -11.16
C GLY A 7 37.33 -27.63 -11.79
N VAL A 8 36.15 -28.24 -11.64
CA VAL A 8 35.90 -29.62 -12.09
C VAL A 8 35.93 -29.69 -13.62
N ARG A 9 36.77 -30.58 -14.15
CA ARG A 9 36.83 -30.87 -15.58
C ARG A 9 35.93 -32.06 -15.91
N PHE A 10 35.09 -31.90 -16.92
CA PHE A 10 34.20 -32.96 -17.38
C PHE A 10 34.71 -33.59 -18.67
N THR A 11 34.64 -34.92 -18.71
CA THR A 11 34.93 -35.73 -19.89
C THR A 11 33.63 -36.27 -20.47
N CYS A 12 33.51 -36.23 -21.80
CA CYS A 12 32.37 -36.84 -22.47
C CYS A 12 32.66 -38.34 -22.63
N PRO A 13 31.72 -39.24 -22.28
CA PRO A 13 31.90 -40.69 -22.48
C PRO A 13 31.72 -41.13 -23.93
N LEU A 14 31.22 -40.24 -24.79
CA LEU A 14 31.03 -40.44 -26.22
C LEU A 14 31.96 -39.46 -26.97
N ALA A 15 31.51 -38.90 -28.09
CA ALA A 15 32.33 -38.06 -28.97
C ALA A 15 32.11 -36.53 -28.79
N ARG A 16 31.90 -36.02 -27.57
CA ARG A 16 31.63 -34.59 -27.28
C ARG A 16 30.44 -33.97 -28.04
N ARG A 17 29.61 -34.77 -28.71
CA ARG A 17 28.46 -34.36 -29.53
C ARG A 17 27.12 -34.86 -28.98
N CYS A 18 26.99 -35.02 -27.66
CA CYS A 18 25.76 -35.53 -27.06
C CYS A 18 24.60 -34.52 -27.22
N PRO A 19 23.39 -34.95 -27.64
CA PRO A 19 22.24 -34.07 -27.76
C PRO A 19 21.75 -33.59 -26.38
N VAL A 20 21.86 -32.29 -26.11
CA VAL A 20 21.44 -31.67 -24.84
C VAL A 20 19.98 -31.20 -24.94
N THR A 21 19.05 -32.09 -24.57
CA THR A 21 17.59 -31.85 -24.51
C THR A 21 17.08 -31.79 -23.06
N LYS A 22 15.83 -31.36 -22.82
CA LYS A 22 15.23 -31.28 -21.47
C LYS A 22 15.34 -32.61 -20.70
N ALA A 23 15.07 -33.74 -21.35
CA ALA A 23 15.13 -35.07 -20.76
C ALA A 23 16.57 -35.57 -20.56
N LYS A 24 17.45 -35.35 -21.53
CA LYS A 24 18.79 -35.98 -21.56
C LYS A 24 19.94 -35.08 -21.10
N ARG A 25 19.69 -33.81 -20.75
CA ARG A 25 20.75 -32.84 -20.34
C ARG A 25 21.59 -33.26 -19.13
N ARG A 26 21.15 -34.23 -18.32
CA ARG A 26 21.91 -34.73 -17.16
C ARG A 26 22.89 -35.85 -17.52
N GLN A 27 22.77 -36.47 -18.70
CA GLN A 27 23.56 -37.64 -19.11
C GLN A 27 25.01 -37.31 -19.44
N CYS A 28 25.30 -36.10 -19.93
CA CYS A 28 26.66 -35.66 -20.24
C CYS A 28 26.93 -34.25 -19.73
N GLN A 29 27.67 -34.15 -18.62
CA GLN A 29 28.04 -32.87 -18.01
C GLN A 29 29.00 -32.06 -18.89
N ALA A 30 29.87 -32.75 -19.64
CA ALA A 30 30.79 -32.14 -20.61
C ALA A 30 30.06 -31.40 -21.74
N CYS A 31 29.17 -32.09 -22.46
CA CYS A 31 28.42 -31.49 -23.58
C CYS A 31 27.43 -30.43 -23.09
N ARG A 32 26.85 -30.61 -21.90
CA ARG A 32 26.02 -29.58 -21.26
C ARG A 32 26.82 -28.31 -20.99
N LEU A 33 28.01 -28.44 -20.41
CA LEU A 33 28.87 -27.29 -20.12
C LEU A 33 29.33 -26.61 -21.41
N GLN A 34 29.77 -27.37 -22.42
CA GLN A 34 30.18 -26.82 -23.71
C GLN A 34 29.05 -25.99 -24.34
N LYS A 35 27.84 -26.56 -24.45
CA LYS A 35 26.68 -25.84 -24.98
C LYS A 35 26.38 -24.55 -24.20
N CYS A 36 26.55 -24.54 -22.87
CA CYS A 36 26.40 -23.32 -22.07
C CYS A 36 27.42 -22.24 -22.46
N LEU A 37 28.67 -22.61 -22.72
CA LEU A 37 29.70 -21.67 -23.18
C LEU A 37 29.40 -21.19 -24.60
N ASP A 38 28.95 -22.09 -25.48
CA ASP A 38 28.64 -21.77 -26.89
C ASP A 38 27.49 -20.75 -27.02
N VAL A 39 26.51 -20.78 -26.09
CA VAL A 39 25.45 -19.75 -26.03
C VAL A 39 25.89 -18.46 -25.32
N GLY A 40 27.17 -18.33 -24.98
CA GLY A 40 27.74 -17.10 -24.41
C GLY A 40 27.76 -17.02 -22.89
N MET A 41 27.53 -18.11 -22.14
CA MET A 41 27.73 -18.06 -20.69
C MET A 41 29.22 -17.92 -20.36
N ARG A 42 29.60 -16.80 -19.74
CA ARG A 42 31.00 -16.55 -19.38
C ARG A 42 31.33 -17.07 -17.97
N ARG A 43 32.55 -17.60 -17.79
CA ARG A 43 33.00 -18.23 -16.52
C ARG A 43 33.38 -17.20 -15.46
N ASP A 44 33.85 -16.05 -15.90
CA ASP A 44 34.24 -14.86 -15.12
C ASP A 44 33.05 -14.12 -14.50
N MET A 45 31.84 -14.26 -15.05
CA MET A 45 30.61 -13.65 -14.52
C MET A 45 30.03 -14.36 -13.29
N ILE A 46 30.75 -15.34 -12.73
CA ILE A 46 30.36 -16.03 -11.51
C ILE A 46 30.93 -15.27 -10.33
N MET A 47 30.07 -14.69 -9.48
CA MET A 47 30.52 -14.05 -8.23
C MET A 47 31.34 -15.03 -7.39
N SER A 48 32.44 -14.53 -6.85
CA SER A 48 33.32 -15.28 -5.96
C SER A 48 32.61 -15.64 -4.65
N GLU A 49 33.12 -16.65 -3.95
CA GLU A 49 32.51 -17.13 -2.70
C GLU A 49 32.47 -16.04 -1.64
N GLU A 50 33.48 -15.18 -1.58
CA GLU A 50 33.58 -14.06 -0.63
C GLU A 50 32.48 -13.02 -0.89
N VAL A 51 32.22 -12.65 -2.15
CA VAL A 51 31.19 -11.67 -2.49
C VAL A 51 29.79 -12.21 -2.21
N LEU A 52 29.59 -13.51 -2.44
CA LEU A 52 28.34 -14.19 -2.12
C LEU A 52 28.12 -14.27 -0.60
N GLN A 53 29.18 -14.53 0.15
CA GLN A 53 29.15 -14.58 1.60
C GLN A 53 28.84 -13.20 2.18
N ARG A 54 29.50 -12.15 1.69
CA ARG A 54 29.19 -10.76 2.06
C ARG A 54 27.74 -10.38 1.72
N ARG A 55 27.22 -10.80 0.57
CA ARG A 55 25.80 -10.59 0.21
C ARG A 55 24.85 -11.34 1.16
N ARG A 56 25.22 -12.54 1.62
CA ARG A 56 24.44 -13.30 2.61
C ARG A 56 24.47 -12.61 3.97
N GLU A 57 25.63 -12.13 4.40
CA GLU A 57 25.78 -11.37 5.64
C GLU A 57 24.98 -10.06 5.61
N LEU A 58 25.05 -9.29 4.53
CA LEU A 58 24.24 -8.08 4.35
C LEU A 58 22.73 -8.39 4.34
N ARG A 59 22.32 -9.54 3.79
CA ARG A 59 20.92 -9.99 3.81
C ARG A 59 20.51 -10.51 5.20
N GLY A 60 21.41 -11.15 5.92
CA GLY A 60 21.19 -11.61 7.31
C GLY A 60 21.06 -10.44 8.27
N GLN A 61 21.88 -9.40 8.09
CA GLN A 61 21.77 -8.13 8.83
C GLN A 61 20.46 -7.39 8.51
N ARG A 62 20.01 -7.40 7.24
CA ARG A 62 18.67 -6.89 6.87
C ARG A 62 17.50 -7.79 7.29
N GLY A 63 17.78 -9.02 7.72
CA GLY A 63 16.79 -9.97 8.24
C GLY A 63 16.65 -9.94 9.77
N GLN A 64 17.48 -9.16 10.47
CA GLN A 64 17.15 -8.71 11.82
C GLN A 64 16.13 -7.57 11.70
N PRO A 65 15.11 -7.50 12.57
CA PRO A 65 14.24 -6.31 12.70
C PRO A 65 15.02 -5.15 13.37
N GLY A 66 16.21 -4.82 12.84
CA GLY A 66 17.18 -3.89 13.42
C GLY A 66 17.52 -2.74 12.49
N GLY A 67 16.53 -2.27 11.74
CA GLY A 67 16.66 -1.10 10.85
C GLY A 67 15.36 -0.33 10.68
N GLN A 68 14.41 -0.47 11.61
CA GLN A 68 13.48 0.63 11.84
C GLN A 68 14.34 1.71 12.49
N GLN A 69 14.61 2.79 11.78
CA GLN A 69 14.74 4.07 12.46
C GLN A 69 13.42 4.20 13.21
N GLY A 70 13.42 3.83 14.50
CA GLY A 70 12.21 3.85 15.31
C GLY A 70 11.61 5.22 15.20
N LEU A 71 10.29 5.28 15.05
CA LEU A 71 9.56 6.54 15.13
C LEU A 71 10.02 7.26 16.40
N THR A 72 10.32 8.55 16.31
CA THR A 72 10.62 9.33 17.50
C THR A 72 9.43 9.25 18.46
N ALA A 73 9.65 9.42 19.76
CA ALA A 73 8.55 9.41 20.73
C ALA A 73 7.43 10.39 20.32
N GLU A 74 7.82 11.56 19.81
CA GLU A 74 6.90 12.57 19.27
C GLU A 74 6.12 12.08 18.05
N GLN A 75 6.77 11.40 17.09
CA GLN A 75 6.10 10.82 15.93
C GLN A 75 5.10 9.73 16.35
N GLN A 76 5.48 8.90 17.32
CA GLN A 76 4.64 7.83 17.83
C GLN A 76 3.40 8.38 18.57
N GLU A 77 3.56 9.46 19.32
CA GLU A 77 2.48 10.19 19.97
C GLU A 77 1.54 10.84 18.97
N LEU A 78 2.07 11.50 17.94
CA LEU A 78 1.27 12.09 16.87
C LEU A 78 0.45 11.02 16.13
N ILE A 79 1.05 9.88 15.82
CA ILE A 79 0.35 8.75 15.19
C ILE A 79 -0.77 8.24 16.09
N ALA A 80 -0.51 8.06 17.39
CA ALA A 80 -1.53 7.61 18.34
C ALA A 80 -2.70 8.60 18.42
N LEU A 81 -2.40 9.91 18.43
CA LEU A 81 -3.42 10.97 18.41
C LEU A 81 -4.26 10.92 17.15
N LEU A 82 -3.64 10.80 15.97
CA LEU A 82 -4.36 10.73 14.69
C LEU A 82 -5.27 9.50 14.62
N ILE A 83 -4.80 8.35 15.09
CA ILE A 83 -5.60 7.12 15.15
C ILE A 83 -6.79 7.30 16.10
N ALA A 84 -6.56 7.84 17.29
CA ALA A 84 -7.62 8.08 18.26
C ALA A 84 -8.67 9.08 17.76
N ALA A 85 -8.24 10.18 17.13
CA ALA A 85 -9.14 11.13 16.50
C ALA A 85 -9.98 10.47 15.41
N HIS A 86 -9.35 9.68 14.53
CA HIS A 86 -10.05 8.98 13.46
C HIS A 86 -11.10 8.00 14.00
N GLN A 87 -10.77 7.20 15.01
CA GLN A 87 -11.72 6.25 15.61
C GLN A 87 -12.93 6.92 16.29
N ARG A 88 -12.80 8.19 16.70
CA ARG A 88 -13.87 8.95 17.35
C ARG A 88 -14.80 9.62 16.35
N THR A 89 -14.26 10.10 15.23
CA THR A 89 -15.00 10.88 14.24
C THR A 89 -15.38 10.05 13.01
N PHE A 90 -14.74 8.92 12.78
CA PHE A 90 -15.03 8.07 11.64
C PHE A 90 -15.60 6.73 12.09
N ASP A 91 -16.84 6.47 11.68
CA ASP A 91 -17.48 5.19 11.83
C ASP A 91 -17.49 4.46 10.48
N SER A 92 -16.60 3.50 10.31
CA SER A 92 -16.52 2.68 9.09
C SER A 92 -17.75 1.82 8.85
N SER A 93 -18.61 1.62 9.86
CA SER A 93 -19.88 0.91 9.72
C SER A 93 -21.02 1.80 9.23
N PHE A 94 -20.80 3.12 9.12
CA PHE A 94 -21.81 4.11 8.72
C PHE A 94 -23.10 4.05 9.56
N SER A 95 -23.03 3.56 10.80
CA SER A 95 -24.21 3.35 11.66
C SER A 95 -24.93 4.66 12.01
N GLN A 96 -24.17 5.75 12.13
CA GLN A 96 -24.76 7.07 12.38
C GLN A 96 -25.45 7.65 11.14
N PHE A 97 -24.95 7.34 9.95
CA PHE A 97 -25.56 7.77 8.69
C PHE A 97 -26.88 7.04 8.45
N THR A 98 -26.94 5.72 8.68
CA THR A 98 -28.18 4.94 8.54
C THR A 98 -29.26 5.35 9.54
N ARG A 99 -28.89 5.88 10.70
CA ARG A 99 -29.83 6.45 11.69
C ARG A 99 -30.32 7.85 11.30
N TYR A 100 -29.46 8.67 10.70
CA TYR A 100 -29.84 9.97 10.14
C TYR A 100 -30.72 9.83 8.89
N TRP A 101 -30.60 8.69 8.20
CA TRP A 101 -31.35 8.35 7.00
C TRP A 101 -32.35 7.20 7.24
N PRO A 102 -33.46 7.40 7.98
CA PRO A 102 -34.56 6.44 7.97
C PRO A 102 -35.17 6.41 6.57
N ALA A 103 -35.58 5.22 6.13
CA ALA A 103 -35.98 4.83 4.79
C ALA A 103 -37.09 5.68 4.12
N VAL A 104 -36.82 6.95 3.79
CA VAL A 104 -37.77 7.84 3.10
C VAL A 104 -37.67 7.73 1.57
N ARG A 105 -36.84 6.82 1.03
CA ARG A 105 -36.69 6.63 -0.43
C ARG A 105 -36.69 5.16 -0.89
N LEU A 106 -37.37 4.26 -0.17
CA LEU A 106 -37.74 2.94 -0.72
C LEU A 106 -39.04 2.94 -1.54
N LEU A 107 -39.65 4.10 -1.79
CA LEU A 107 -40.71 4.24 -2.79
C LEU A 107 -40.11 4.75 -4.13
N VAL A 108 -39.35 3.89 -4.78
CA VAL A 108 -39.27 3.90 -6.24
C VAL A 108 -39.89 2.57 -6.68
N PRO A 109 -41.03 2.56 -7.40
CA PRO A 109 -41.55 1.33 -7.98
C PRO A 109 -40.47 0.70 -8.86
N SER A 110 -40.07 -0.53 -8.53
CA SER A 110 -39.12 -1.31 -9.33
C SER A 110 -39.75 -1.62 -10.70
N PRO A 111 -39.11 -1.33 -11.85
CA PRO A 111 -39.29 -2.16 -13.03
C PRO A 111 -38.50 -3.46 -12.85
N PRO A 112 -38.96 -4.59 -13.40
CA PRO A 112 -38.44 -5.90 -13.05
C PRO A 112 -37.00 -6.12 -13.55
N ALA A 113 -36.23 -6.73 -12.65
CA ALA A 113 -34.96 -7.42 -12.79
C ALA A 113 -34.36 -7.57 -14.21
N VAL A 114 -33.17 -7.00 -14.40
CA VAL A 114 -32.08 -7.66 -15.12
C VAL A 114 -30.78 -7.46 -14.36
N ALA A 115 -30.24 -8.57 -13.85
CA ALA A 115 -28.91 -8.64 -13.29
C ALA A 115 -27.86 -8.38 -14.39
N SER A 116 -26.92 -7.46 -14.17
CA SER A 116 -25.56 -7.54 -14.75
C SER A 116 -24.63 -6.47 -14.18
N GLY A 117 -23.58 -6.95 -13.50
CA GLY A 117 -22.18 -6.47 -13.58
C GLY A 117 -21.88 -4.98 -13.53
N LEU A 118 -21.28 -4.55 -12.42
CA LEU A 118 -20.48 -3.34 -12.32
C LEU A 118 -19.33 -3.37 -13.34
N SER A 119 -19.29 -2.43 -14.28
CA SER A 119 -18.07 -2.07 -15.02
C SER A 119 -18.11 -0.58 -15.36
N LEU A 120 -17.34 0.23 -14.62
CA LEU A 120 -17.06 1.60 -15.01
C LEU A 120 -16.03 1.59 -16.15
N SER A 121 -16.49 1.83 -17.38
CA SER A 121 -15.63 2.22 -18.49
C SER A 121 -16.05 3.60 -18.97
N LEU A 122 -15.19 4.59 -18.72
CA LEU A 122 -15.36 5.95 -19.25
C LEU A 122 -15.22 5.90 -20.78
N SER A 123 -16.28 6.21 -21.51
CA SER A 123 -16.22 6.72 -22.88
C SER A 123 -16.90 8.09 -22.95
N PRO A 124 -16.30 9.07 -23.65
CA PRO A 124 -16.89 10.39 -23.84
C PRO A 124 -17.95 10.30 -24.94
N CYS A 125 -19.06 11.00 -24.75
CA CYS A 125 -20.20 11.11 -25.67
C CYS A 125 -21.24 9.98 -25.59
N GLN A 126 -22.16 10.06 -24.62
CA GLN A 126 -23.55 9.72 -24.89
C GLN A 126 -24.50 10.43 -23.91
N GLU A 127 -25.54 11.05 -24.47
CA GLU A 127 -26.69 11.69 -23.83
C GLU A 127 -27.03 11.05 -22.47
N VAL A 128 -26.90 11.83 -21.39
CA VAL A 128 -27.08 11.37 -20.01
C VAL A 128 -28.55 10.99 -19.80
N PRO A 129 -28.90 9.72 -19.54
CA PRO A 129 -30.27 9.34 -19.25
C PRO A 129 -30.75 10.04 -17.97
N PRO A 130 -32.03 10.44 -17.87
CA PRO A 130 -32.57 11.15 -16.70
C PRO A 130 -32.37 10.38 -15.38
N ASP A 131 -32.14 9.06 -15.46
CA ASP A 131 -31.91 8.20 -14.31
C ASP A 131 -30.49 8.31 -13.70
N ALA A 132 -29.49 8.82 -14.43
CA ALA A 132 -28.14 8.96 -13.90
C ALA A 132 -28.02 10.06 -12.82
N LEU A 133 -28.90 11.06 -12.88
CA LEU A 133 -28.95 12.15 -11.89
C LEU A 133 -29.81 11.82 -10.67
N SER A 134 -30.59 10.74 -10.72
CA SER A 134 -31.48 10.33 -9.64
C SER A 134 -30.74 9.92 -8.35
N LEU A 135 -29.49 9.46 -8.48
CA LEU A 135 -28.62 9.09 -7.36
C LEU A 135 -27.80 10.27 -6.82
N LEU A 136 -27.78 11.41 -7.50
CA LEU A 136 -27.00 12.57 -7.07
C LEU A 136 -27.43 13.13 -5.71
N PRO A 137 -28.73 13.20 -5.35
CA PRO A 137 -29.13 13.62 -4.01
C PRO A 137 -28.57 12.70 -2.92
N GLN A 138 -28.62 11.38 -3.13
CA GLN A 138 -28.07 10.40 -2.20
C GLN A 138 -26.54 10.52 -2.08
N PHE A 139 -25.86 10.72 -3.21
CA PHE A 139 -24.42 10.96 -3.22
C PHE A 139 -24.06 12.28 -2.52
N ALA A 140 -24.84 13.34 -2.72
CA ALA A 140 -24.65 14.64 -2.09
C ALA A 140 -24.79 14.54 -0.56
N ASP A 141 -25.80 13.81 -0.07
CA ASP A 141 -26.02 13.60 1.37
C ASP A 141 -24.89 12.78 2.01
N LEU A 142 -24.48 11.68 1.36
CA LEU A 142 -23.32 10.89 1.78
C LEU A 142 -22.05 11.72 1.80
N SER A 143 -21.79 12.49 0.73
CA SER A 143 -20.60 13.33 0.63
C SER A 143 -20.59 14.41 1.70
N THR A 144 -21.74 15.01 2.00
CA THR A 144 -21.89 16.04 3.02
C THR A 144 -21.64 15.48 4.41
N PHE A 145 -22.20 14.30 4.72
CA PHE A 145 -21.92 13.59 5.96
C PHE A 145 -20.42 13.28 6.10
N MET A 146 -19.78 12.77 5.04
CA MET A 146 -18.34 12.48 5.05
C MET A 146 -17.49 13.75 5.26
N ILE A 147 -17.87 14.85 4.63
CA ILE A 147 -17.21 16.15 4.82
C ILE A 147 -17.32 16.60 6.28
N GLN A 148 -18.49 16.46 6.91
CA GLN A 148 -18.66 16.79 8.33
C GLN A 148 -17.73 15.96 9.22
N GLN A 149 -17.58 14.65 8.97
CA GLN A 149 -16.67 13.81 9.73
C GLN A 149 -15.19 14.20 9.54
N VAL A 150 -14.81 14.63 8.34
CA VAL A 150 -13.46 15.14 8.06
C VAL A 150 -13.20 16.47 8.78
N ILE A 151 -14.20 17.35 8.83
CA ILE A 151 -14.12 18.61 9.58
C ILE A 151 -13.96 18.34 11.08
N GLU A 152 -14.76 17.44 11.65
CA GLU A 152 -14.64 17.05 13.06
C GLU A 152 -13.29 16.38 13.36
N PHE A 153 -12.79 15.53 12.46
CA PHE A 153 -11.45 14.97 12.57
C PHE A 153 -10.37 16.06 12.61
N ALA A 154 -10.44 17.04 11.71
CA ALA A 154 -9.49 18.15 11.67
C ALA A 154 -9.52 18.99 12.95
N LYS A 155 -10.70 19.15 13.58
CA LYS A 155 -10.85 19.83 14.87
C LYS A 155 -10.19 19.07 16.04
N GLU A 156 -9.88 17.78 15.91
CA GLU A 156 -9.20 17.02 16.95
C GLU A 156 -7.66 17.13 16.86
N ILE A 157 -7.12 17.54 15.72
CA ILE A 157 -5.67 17.64 15.51
C ILE A 157 -5.12 18.96 16.09
N PRO A 158 -4.16 18.92 17.04
CA PRO A 158 -3.65 20.11 17.74
C PRO A 158 -3.22 21.27 16.82
N VAL A 159 -2.55 20.98 15.71
CA VAL A 159 -2.07 21.99 14.76
C VAL A 159 -3.23 22.75 14.10
N PHE A 160 -4.31 22.06 13.73
CA PHE A 160 -5.48 22.67 13.10
C PHE A 160 -6.37 23.41 14.11
N ARG A 161 -6.40 22.96 15.38
CA ARG A 161 -7.10 23.64 16.48
C ARG A 161 -6.53 25.03 16.78
N CYS A 162 -5.23 25.19 16.63
CA CYS A 162 -4.55 26.46 16.85
C CYS A 162 -4.75 27.43 15.68
N ALA A 163 -4.84 26.93 14.45
CA ALA A 163 -5.11 27.74 13.26
C ALA A 163 -6.56 28.28 13.21
N GLY A 164 -7.53 27.54 13.77
CA GLY A 164 -8.95 27.92 13.76
C GLY A 164 -9.38 28.98 14.79
N ARG A 165 -8.48 29.48 15.64
CA ARG A 165 -8.77 30.50 16.67
C ARG A 165 -8.26 31.91 16.32
N GLY A 166 -8.16 32.23 15.04
CA GLY A 166 -8.10 33.62 14.57
C GLY A 166 -9.53 34.14 14.36
N HIS A 167 -9.92 35.19 15.10
CA HIS A 167 -11.23 35.88 15.05
C HIS A 167 -12.44 35.20 15.73
N ALA A 168 -12.44 35.17 17.06
CA ALA A 168 -13.69 35.31 17.84
C ALA A 168 -13.36 35.89 19.22
N ALA A 169 -13.14 37.21 19.28
CA ALA A 169 -13.13 37.94 20.53
C ALA A 169 -14.58 38.03 21.06
N GLY A 170 -14.80 37.56 22.29
CA GLY A 170 -16.01 37.89 23.06
C GLY A 170 -16.84 36.70 23.54
N GLN A 171 -16.35 36.00 24.58
CA GLN A 171 -17.13 35.57 25.75
C GLN A 171 -16.20 34.96 26.81
N ARG A 172 -16.52 35.22 28.08
CA ARG A 172 -15.67 35.13 29.29
C ARG A 172 -15.06 33.73 29.57
N PRO A 173 -13.93 33.66 30.30
CA PRO A 173 -13.23 32.41 30.58
C PRO A 173 -13.84 31.64 31.76
N ALA A 174 -13.88 30.30 31.64
CA ALA A 174 -13.96 29.38 32.77
C ALA A 174 -12.53 28.85 33.08
N PRO A 175 -12.21 28.51 34.34
CA PRO A 175 -10.85 28.55 34.84
C PRO A 175 -9.95 27.41 34.36
N ALA A 176 -8.67 27.76 34.29
CA ALA A 176 -7.53 27.01 33.80
C ALA A 176 -7.48 25.54 34.27
N ARG A 177 -7.29 24.63 33.31
CA ARG A 177 -6.41 23.50 33.50
C ARG A 177 -5.21 23.64 32.58
N ASP A 178 -4.06 23.60 33.23
CA ASP A 178 -2.70 23.71 32.74
C ASP A 178 -2.52 23.03 31.37
N VAL A 179 -2.34 23.84 30.33
CA VAL A 179 -1.82 23.38 29.04
C VAL A 179 -0.54 24.17 28.80
N SER A 180 0.57 23.45 28.90
CA SER A 180 1.92 23.96 28.66
C SER A 180 2.00 24.69 27.30
N PRO A 181 2.75 25.79 27.19
CA PRO A 181 2.77 26.58 25.98
C PRO A 181 3.54 25.83 24.88
N CYS A 182 2.97 25.79 23.68
CA CYS A 182 3.66 25.33 22.47
C CYS A 182 4.98 26.10 22.32
N ARG A 183 6.12 25.41 22.51
CA ARG A 183 7.42 25.94 22.14
C ARG A 183 7.48 26.08 20.62
N ARG A 184 7.62 27.33 20.17
CA ARG A 184 8.03 27.67 18.81
C ARG A 184 9.52 27.32 18.71
N VAL A 185 9.86 26.29 17.94
CA VAL A 185 11.25 25.92 17.63
C VAL A 185 11.75 26.87 16.51
N PRO A 186 13.01 27.35 16.59
CA PRO A 186 13.57 28.32 15.63
C PRO A 186 13.68 27.81 14.19
#